data_AF-A0A6L2PUR0-F1
#
_entry.id   AF-A0A6L2PUR0-F1
#
_cell.length_a   1.000
_cell.length_b   1.000
_cell.length_c   1.000
_cell.angle_alpha   90.00
_cell.angle_beta   90.00
_cell.angle_gamma   90.00
#
_symmetry.space_group_name_H-M   'P 1'
#
loop_
_entity.id
_entity.type
_entity.pdbx_description
1 polymer ?
#
loop_
_entity_poly.entity_id
_entity_poly.type
_entity_poly.pdbx_seq_one_letter_code
_entity_poly.pdbx_strand_id
1 'polypeptide(L)'
;MLKNSVSSLVVSSNEAIEFKLVRQLADIGDDSCTFKPAMSHQVFGDSLLCGIHVVSIHQLYAIRVATLIRLYSVCDSSEDVVYILLRILQMLALPYPALLFVFNVCCVSKSIFPLHIRFYRMYNKVLLSTPAVCFRETIFGYHDLKIQLYYSAARLTTYFGISYSDKVTPDKFEGIEADEIFGKISEKLQPGFHTNLDDFCSDIDKDINFVPFGELQHSFTTDGMLLIHQNSIYMCEVTTPGFQKYHERLQTFVLWFIDAASFIDADDDHWRFFLVYEKYCLDGNTCYAIAGYATVYEYYAYPDNIRPRISQMLVLPPFQRIGVGVQLLDSLYRHYISQPHVVDITVEDPSDEFQRLRDFLDARNCSRLPSFQPHVLEEGFREEMVAEAKTKLKINKKQARRVYEILRLRVTDVHNSEQYRRYRLDVKNRLNVPYQQKEQLEFKKYKERLKDRDIQNALSFADPSQRLESLDREYREVEAQYNQVLQRLASL
;
A
#
# COMPACT_ATOMS: atom_id res chain seq x y z
N MET A 1 2.42 -11.07 -35.57
CA MET A 1 1.85 -9.70 -35.53
C MET A 1 0.84 -9.48 -34.41
N LEU A 2 -0.01 -10.46 -34.03
CA LEU A 2 -0.99 -10.31 -32.92
C LEU A 2 -0.40 -10.06 -31.51
N LYS A 3 0.81 -10.54 -31.20
CA LYS A 3 1.45 -10.30 -29.88
C LYS A 3 1.74 -8.81 -29.59
N ASN A 4 1.91 -7.98 -30.62
CA ASN A 4 2.18 -6.56 -30.45
C ASN A 4 0.90 -5.70 -30.35
N SER A 5 -0.29 -6.27 -30.55
CA SER A 5 -1.56 -5.51 -30.57
C SER A 5 -2.37 -5.61 -29.28
N VAL A 6 -2.12 -6.61 -28.43
CA VAL A 6 -2.83 -6.79 -27.15
C VAL A 6 -2.10 -6.05 -26.02
N SER A 7 -0.78 -5.95 -26.06
CA SER A 7 0.00 -5.21 -25.06
C SER A 7 -0.28 -3.70 -25.08
N SER A 8 -0.63 -3.14 -26.25
CA SER A 8 -1.03 -1.72 -26.38
C SER A 8 -2.44 -1.43 -25.87
N LEU A 9 -3.22 -2.47 -25.55
CA LEU A 9 -4.57 -2.37 -24.98
C LEU A 9 -4.59 -2.51 -23.45
N VAL A 10 -3.43 -2.78 -22.84
CA VAL A 10 -3.29 -2.88 -21.38
C VAL A 10 -2.56 -1.62 -20.91
N VAL A 11 -3.27 -0.79 -20.13
CA VAL A 11 -2.74 0.46 -19.59
C VAL A 11 -2.59 0.32 -18.09
N SER A 12 -1.51 0.85 -17.51
CA SER A 12 -1.39 0.97 -16.05
C SER A 12 -2.47 1.93 -15.54
N SER A 13 -3.30 1.52 -14.58
CA SER A 13 -4.30 2.41 -13.98
C SER A 13 -3.64 3.57 -13.24
N ASN A 14 -2.45 3.36 -12.65
CA ASN A 14 -1.72 4.45 -11.97
C ASN A 14 -1.25 5.52 -12.96
N GLU A 15 -0.92 5.13 -14.19
CA GLU A 15 -0.52 6.07 -15.25
C GLU A 15 -1.74 6.71 -15.94
N ALA A 16 -2.84 5.98 -16.07
CA ALA A 16 -4.06 6.46 -16.72
C ALA A 16 -4.82 7.51 -15.88
N ILE A 17 -4.78 7.41 -14.55
CA ILE A 17 -5.47 8.35 -13.66
C ILE A 17 -4.72 9.68 -13.58
N GLU A 18 -5.45 10.79 -13.66
CA GLU A 18 -4.96 12.15 -13.56
C GLU A 18 -5.74 12.89 -12.49
N PHE A 19 -5.08 13.21 -11.36
CA PHE A 19 -5.63 14.09 -10.36
C PHE A 19 -5.19 15.52 -10.59
N LYS A 20 -6.09 16.47 -10.34
CA LYS A 20 -5.78 17.90 -10.25
C LYS A 20 -6.50 18.52 -9.06
N LEU A 21 -5.83 19.43 -8.37
CA LEU A 21 -6.44 20.37 -7.42
C LEU A 21 -6.53 21.73 -8.10
N VAL A 22 -7.72 22.05 -8.61
CA VAL A 22 -7.98 23.20 -9.47
C VAL A 22 -8.29 24.43 -8.61
N ARG A 23 -7.42 25.44 -8.64
CA ARG A 23 -7.60 26.72 -7.93
C ARG A 23 -8.27 27.76 -8.82
N GLN A 24 -8.01 27.68 -10.12
CA GLN A 24 -8.51 28.57 -11.16
C GLN A 24 -8.65 27.79 -12.48
N LEU A 25 -9.43 28.33 -13.43
CA LEU A 25 -9.72 27.65 -14.70
C LEU A 25 -8.48 27.30 -15.53
N ALA A 26 -7.42 28.10 -15.43
CA ALA A 26 -6.16 27.84 -16.14
C ALA A 26 -5.51 26.51 -15.74
N ASP A 27 -5.71 26.04 -14.50
CA ASP A 27 -5.06 24.84 -13.97
C ASP A 27 -5.59 23.55 -14.65
N ILE A 28 -6.80 23.61 -15.25
CA ILE A 28 -7.41 22.48 -15.97
C ILE A 28 -6.55 22.10 -17.18
N GLY A 29 -6.03 23.10 -17.90
CA GLY A 29 -5.17 22.92 -19.07
C GLY A 29 -3.68 22.81 -18.76
N ASP A 30 -3.28 23.00 -17.49
CA ASP A 30 -1.88 22.96 -17.08
C ASP A 30 -1.49 21.57 -16.55
N ASP A 31 -0.75 20.82 -17.36
CA ASP A 31 -0.27 19.48 -17.01
C ASP A 31 0.71 19.45 -15.83
N SER A 32 1.34 20.58 -15.47
CA SER A 32 2.24 20.66 -14.30
C SER A 32 1.50 20.50 -12.96
N CYS A 33 0.19 20.78 -12.96
CA CYS A 33 -0.68 20.62 -11.80
C CYS A 33 -1.22 19.18 -11.63
N THR A 34 -0.93 18.28 -12.59
CA THR A 34 -1.37 16.89 -12.55
C THR A 34 -0.51 16.06 -11.60
N PHE A 35 -1.15 15.27 -10.74
CA PHE A 35 -0.48 14.26 -9.93
C PHE A 35 -1.15 12.89 -10.06
N LYS A 36 -0.39 11.84 -9.76
CA LYS A 36 -0.78 10.44 -9.97
C LYS A 36 -1.10 9.75 -8.63
N PRO A 37 -1.98 8.73 -8.62
CA PRO A 37 -2.15 7.85 -7.47
C PRO A 37 -0.82 7.16 -7.12
N ALA A 38 -0.63 6.80 -5.85
CA ALA A 38 0.44 5.89 -5.48
C ALA A 38 0.06 4.42 -5.75
N MET A 39 -1.23 4.12 -5.70
CA MET A 39 -1.81 2.80 -5.92
C MET A 39 -3.26 2.92 -6.41
N SER A 40 -3.74 1.87 -7.06
CA SER A 40 -5.12 1.79 -7.56
C SER A 40 -5.71 0.38 -7.48
N HIS A 41 -4.97 -0.59 -6.91
CA HIS A 41 -5.43 -1.97 -6.72
C HIS A 41 -6.70 -2.05 -5.84
N GLN A 42 -6.93 -1.09 -4.94
CA GLN A 42 -8.14 -1.03 -4.11
C GLN A 42 -9.41 -0.71 -4.92
N VAL A 43 -9.26 -0.14 -6.12
CA VAL A 43 -10.36 0.23 -7.01
C VAL A 43 -10.47 -0.74 -8.19
N PHE A 44 -9.35 -1.07 -8.83
CA PHE A 44 -9.36 -1.94 -10.02
C PHE A 44 -9.15 -3.42 -9.72
N GLY A 45 -8.68 -3.76 -8.51
CA GLY A 45 -8.29 -5.12 -8.12
C GLY A 45 -6.91 -5.53 -8.65
N ASP A 46 -6.52 -6.75 -8.31
CA ASP A 46 -5.46 -7.46 -9.03
C ASP A 46 -6.09 -8.06 -10.29
N SER A 47 -5.94 -7.39 -11.43
CA SER A 47 -6.45 -7.87 -12.72
C SER A 47 -5.68 -9.15 -13.12
N LEU A 48 -6.24 -10.30 -12.76
CA LEU A 48 -5.81 -11.60 -13.30
C LEU A 48 -6.22 -11.66 -14.78
N LEU A 49 -5.40 -11.11 -15.67
CA LEU A 49 -5.40 -11.53 -17.07
C LEU A 49 -4.90 -12.98 -17.12
N CYS A 50 -5.75 -13.93 -16.74
CA CYS A 50 -5.55 -15.34 -17.04
C CYS A 50 -5.47 -15.45 -18.56
N GLY A 51 -4.28 -15.75 -19.06
CA GLY A 51 -3.93 -15.63 -20.46
C GLY A 51 -5.00 -16.18 -21.41
N ILE A 52 -5.49 -15.30 -22.27
CA ILE A 52 -6.25 -15.61 -23.49
C ILE A 52 -5.54 -16.67 -24.36
N HIS A 53 -4.24 -16.90 -24.13
CA HIS A 53 -3.49 -18.02 -24.72
C HIS A 53 -3.94 -19.42 -24.25
N VAL A 54 -4.58 -19.57 -23.10
CA VAL A 54 -4.97 -20.88 -22.56
C VAL A 54 -6.25 -21.38 -23.25
N VAL A 55 -7.26 -20.54 -23.46
CA VAL A 55 -8.55 -20.98 -24.03
C VAL A 55 -8.41 -21.42 -25.50
N SER A 56 -7.68 -20.68 -26.33
CA SER A 56 -7.46 -21.07 -27.74
C SER A 56 -6.59 -22.31 -27.90
N ILE A 57 -5.63 -22.55 -27.00
CA ILE A 57 -4.85 -23.80 -26.99
C ILE A 57 -5.72 -24.96 -26.51
N HIS A 58 -6.55 -24.77 -25.49
CA HIS A 58 -7.46 -25.81 -24.99
C HIS A 58 -8.51 -26.24 -26.03
N GLN A 59 -9.11 -25.30 -26.78
CA GLN A 59 -10.04 -25.64 -27.85
C GLN A 59 -9.34 -26.35 -29.02
N LEU A 60 -8.16 -25.88 -29.44
CA LEU A 60 -7.39 -26.58 -30.48
C LEU A 60 -6.94 -27.98 -30.02
N TYR A 61 -6.53 -28.16 -28.76
CA TYR A 61 -6.10 -29.45 -28.24
C TYR A 61 -7.27 -30.42 -28.07
N ALA A 62 -8.42 -29.95 -27.58
CA ALA A 62 -9.62 -30.77 -27.43
C ALA A 62 -10.16 -31.24 -28.79
N ILE A 63 -10.21 -30.36 -29.79
CA ILE A 63 -10.62 -30.70 -31.15
C ILE A 63 -9.65 -31.71 -31.77
N ARG A 64 -8.33 -31.51 -31.59
CA ARG A 64 -7.30 -32.42 -32.13
C ARG A 64 -7.26 -33.77 -31.43
N VAL A 65 -7.47 -33.84 -30.11
CA VAL A 65 -7.56 -35.09 -29.34
C VAL A 65 -8.85 -35.86 -29.67
N ALA A 66 -9.99 -35.18 -29.82
CA ALA A 66 -11.25 -35.82 -30.24
C ALA A 66 -11.15 -36.42 -31.66
N THR A 67 -10.42 -35.74 -32.56
CA THR A 67 -10.13 -36.24 -33.91
C THR A 67 -9.20 -37.46 -33.87
N LEU A 68 -8.20 -37.44 -32.98
CA LEU A 68 -7.27 -38.55 -32.74
C LEU A 68 -7.99 -39.80 -32.21
N ILE A 69 -8.94 -39.63 -31.28
CA ILE A 69 -9.73 -40.73 -30.71
C ILE A 69 -10.62 -41.37 -31.78
N ARG A 70 -11.23 -40.55 -32.67
CA ARG A 70 -12.00 -41.07 -33.80
C ARG A 70 -11.14 -41.83 -34.81
N LEU A 71 -9.95 -41.33 -35.15
CA LEU A 71 -9.02 -42.01 -36.05
C LEU A 71 -8.52 -43.35 -35.47
N TYR A 72 -8.25 -43.40 -34.16
CA TYR A 72 -7.78 -44.62 -33.50
C TYR A 72 -8.86 -45.71 -33.36
N SER A 73 -10.14 -45.32 -33.34
CA SER A 73 -11.27 -46.27 -33.29
C SER A 73 -11.53 -47.02 -34.61
N VAL A 74 -10.82 -46.66 -35.69
CA VAL A 74 -10.98 -47.22 -37.05
C VAL A 74 -9.76 -48.05 -37.47
N CYS A 75 -8.69 -48.09 -36.68
CA CYS A 75 -7.46 -48.82 -37.02
C CYS A 75 -7.45 -50.23 -36.41
N ASP A 76 -7.51 -51.26 -37.26
CA ASP A 76 -7.51 -52.68 -36.86
C ASP A 76 -6.11 -53.34 -36.83
N SER A 77 -5.03 -52.62 -37.15
CA SER A 77 -3.66 -53.16 -37.19
C SER A 77 -2.63 -52.34 -36.38
N SER A 78 -1.66 -53.03 -35.78
CA SER A 78 -0.63 -52.41 -34.93
C SER A 78 0.43 -51.60 -35.69
N GLU A 79 0.55 -51.78 -37.00
CA GLU A 79 1.51 -51.03 -37.83
C GLU A 79 0.97 -49.64 -38.21
N ASP A 80 -0.34 -49.51 -38.43
CA ASP A 80 -0.99 -48.23 -38.76
C ASP A 80 -0.91 -47.22 -37.61
N VAL A 81 -0.99 -47.71 -36.38
CA VAL A 81 -0.87 -46.93 -35.15
C VAL A 81 0.50 -46.24 -35.03
N VAL A 82 1.58 -46.95 -35.35
CA VAL A 82 2.95 -46.43 -35.23
C VAL A 82 3.22 -45.36 -36.28
N TYR A 83 2.72 -45.56 -37.50
CA TYR A 83 2.85 -44.59 -38.59
C TYR A 83 2.08 -43.28 -38.29
N ILE A 84 0.88 -43.39 -37.72
CA ILE A 84 0.06 -42.23 -37.29
C ILE A 84 0.75 -41.48 -36.15
N LEU A 85 1.30 -42.18 -35.14
CA LEU A 85 2.05 -41.57 -34.03
C LEU A 85 3.29 -40.79 -34.49
N LEU A 86 4.04 -41.31 -35.47
CA LEU A 86 5.21 -40.64 -36.05
C LEU A 86 4.84 -39.34 -36.81
N ARG A 87 3.72 -39.34 -37.55
CA ARG A 87 3.19 -38.13 -38.22
C ARG A 87 2.69 -37.10 -37.21
N ILE A 88 2.08 -37.52 -36.11
CA ILE A 88 1.61 -36.64 -35.03
C ILE A 88 2.78 -35.95 -34.33
N LEU A 89 3.87 -36.68 -34.06
CA LEU A 89 5.08 -36.13 -33.42
C LEU A 89 5.77 -35.07 -34.29
N GLN A 90 5.73 -35.21 -35.62
CA GLN A 90 6.22 -34.20 -36.55
C GLN A 90 5.35 -32.93 -36.60
N MET A 91 4.04 -33.02 -36.37
CA MET A 91 3.14 -31.86 -36.41
C MET A 91 3.10 -31.03 -35.13
N LEU A 92 3.51 -31.60 -33.98
CA LEU A 92 3.36 -30.95 -32.66
C LEU A 92 4.59 -30.18 -32.17
N ALA A 93 5.73 -30.24 -32.88
CA ALA A 93 6.98 -29.51 -32.56
C ALA A 93 7.38 -29.55 -31.07
N LEU A 94 7.23 -30.70 -30.41
CA LEU A 94 7.54 -30.88 -28.99
C LEU A 94 9.07 -30.97 -28.77
N PRO A 95 9.60 -30.46 -27.64
CA PRO A 95 11.02 -30.58 -27.32
C PRO A 95 11.42 -32.05 -27.09
N TYR A 96 12.64 -32.40 -27.52
CA TYR A 96 13.20 -33.77 -27.58
C TYR A 96 13.04 -34.64 -26.31
N PRO A 97 13.10 -34.11 -25.07
CA PRO A 97 12.92 -34.93 -23.86
C PRO A 97 11.50 -35.49 -23.71
N ALA A 98 10.48 -34.76 -24.20
CA ALA A 98 9.08 -35.20 -24.15
C ALA A 98 8.80 -36.32 -25.17
N LEU A 99 9.49 -36.30 -26.32
CA LEU A 99 9.45 -37.35 -27.33
C LEU A 99 9.97 -38.70 -26.81
N LEU A 100 11.09 -38.70 -26.08
CA LEU A 100 11.72 -39.92 -25.56
C LEU A 100 10.85 -40.64 -24.52
N PHE A 101 10.05 -39.90 -23.77
CA PHE A 101 9.19 -40.45 -22.73
C PHE A 101 7.90 -41.04 -23.29
N VAL A 102 7.28 -40.39 -24.29
CA VAL A 102 6.09 -40.94 -24.98
C VAL A 102 6.44 -42.24 -25.70
N PHE A 103 7.61 -42.30 -26.35
CA PHE A 103 8.09 -43.51 -27.02
C PHE A 103 8.32 -44.67 -26.03
N ASN A 104 8.96 -44.41 -24.88
CA ASN A 104 9.19 -45.43 -23.86
C ASN A 104 7.90 -45.92 -23.18
N VAL A 105 6.91 -45.05 -23.00
CA VAL A 105 5.65 -45.39 -22.32
C VAL A 105 4.70 -46.15 -23.26
N CYS A 106 4.68 -45.85 -24.56
CA CYS A 106 3.90 -46.59 -25.56
C CYS A 106 4.39 -48.02 -25.77
N CYS A 107 5.70 -48.29 -25.61
CA CYS A 107 6.26 -49.63 -25.78
C CYS A 107 5.97 -50.60 -24.62
N VAL A 108 5.50 -50.12 -23.45
CA VAL A 108 5.44 -50.94 -22.22
C VAL A 108 4.01 -51.26 -21.75
N SER A 109 2.96 -50.63 -22.27
CA SER A 109 1.58 -50.84 -21.80
C SER A 109 0.56 -51.03 -22.91
N LYS A 110 0.01 -52.25 -23.05
CA LYS A 110 -1.21 -52.53 -23.84
C LYS A 110 -2.51 -52.07 -23.14
N SER A 111 -2.48 -50.97 -22.38
CA SER A 111 -3.69 -50.42 -21.77
C SER A 111 -3.65 -48.88 -21.68
N ILE A 112 -4.71 -48.25 -22.19
CA ILE A 112 -4.85 -46.81 -22.44
C ILE A 112 -5.27 -46.01 -21.19
N PHE A 113 -5.91 -46.66 -20.21
CA PHE A 113 -6.47 -45.98 -19.03
C PHE A 113 -5.45 -45.40 -18.03
N PRO A 114 -4.31 -46.05 -17.73
CA PRO A 114 -3.33 -45.52 -16.78
C PRO A 114 -2.52 -44.31 -17.30
N LEU A 115 -2.39 -44.17 -18.63
CA LEU A 115 -1.71 -43.03 -19.27
C LEU A 115 -2.49 -41.73 -19.04
N HIS A 116 -3.81 -41.79 -19.16
CA HIS A 116 -4.67 -40.61 -19.11
C HIS A 116 -4.59 -39.90 -17.75
N ILE A 117 -4.51 -40.65 -16.64
CA ILE A 117 -4.45 -40.09 -15.28
C ILE A 117 -3.06 -39.51 -14.96
N ARG A 118 -1.98 -40.16 -15.41
CA ARG A 118 -0.60 -39.67 -15.18
C ARG A 118 -0.28 -38.44 -16.00
N PHE A 119 -0.72 -38.37 -17.27
CA PHE A 119 -0.55 -37.17 -18.09
C PHE A 119 -1.36 -35.99 -17.54
N TYR A 120 -2.61 -36.22 -17.12
CA TYR A 120 -3.45 -35.16 -16.54
C TYR A 120 -2.91 -34.63 -15.21
N ARG A 121 -2.36 -35.50 -14.34
CA ARG A 121 -1.70 -35.09 -13.10
C ARG A 121 -0.40 -34.31 -13.34
N MET A 122 0.39 -34.69 -14.34
CA MET A 122 1.63 -33.97 -14.68
C MET A 122 1.33 -32.62 -15.34
N TYR A 123 0.31 -32.55 -16.22
CA TYR A 123 -0.12 -31.31 -16.87
C TYR A 123 -0.69 -30.32 -15.85
N ASN A 124 -1.51 -30.76 -14.88
CA ASN A 124 -1.94 -29.91 -13.76
C ASN A 124 -0.78 -29.40 -12.90
N LYS A 125 0.27 -30.22 -12.73
CA LYS A 125 1.48 -29.82 -11.98
C LYS A 125 2.32 -28.80 -12.74
N VAL A 126 2.33 -28.85 -14.08
CA VAL A 126 2.98 -27.87 -14.95
C VAL A 126 2.15 -26.59 -15.08
N LEU A 127 0.81 -26.69 -15.12
CA LEU A 127 -0.12 -25.55 -15.17
C LEU A 127 -0.05 -24.69 -13.88
N LEU A 128 0.16 -25.33 -12.73
CA LEU A 128 0.43 -24.66 -11.45
C LEU A 128 1.83 -24.02 -11.36
N SER A 129 2.70 -24.25 -12.36
CA SER A 129 4.08 -23.75 -12.39
C SER A 129 4.37 -22.77 -13.53
N THR A 130 3.44 -22.56 -14.46
CA THR A 130 3.53 -21.46 -15.44
C THR A 130 3.15 -20.17 -14.73
N PRO A 131 4.02 -19.13 -14.73
CA PRO A 131 3.71 -17.89 -14.04
C PRO A 131 2.48 -17.26 -14.70
N ALA A 132 1.36 -17.22 -13.97
CA ALA A 132 0.34 -16.23 -14.24
C ALA A 132 1.05 -14.88 -14.11
N VAL A 133 1.16 -14.14 -15.22
CA VAL A 133 1.59 -12.75 -15.15
C VAL A 133 0.40 -12.00 -14.58
N CYS A 134 0.34 -11.93 -13.25
CA CYS A 134 -0.59 -11.07 -12.54
C CYS A 134 -0.15 -9.64 -12.81
N PHE A 135 -0.89 -8.94 -13.66
CA PHE A 135 -0.70 -7.51 -13.83
C PHE A 135 -1.50 -6.83 -12.73
N ARG A 136 -0.79 -6.36 -11.70
CA ARG A 136 -1.37 -5.48 -10.70
C ARG A 136 -1.65 -4.14 -11.36
N GLU A 137 -2.80 -3.54 -11.06
CA GLU A 137 -3.09 -2.14 -11.40
C GLU A 137 -3.06 -1.88 -12.91
N THR A 138 -3.80 -2.68 -13.67
CA THR A 138 -3.96 -2.49 -15.11
C THR A 138 -5.43 -2.49 -15.54
N ILE A 139 -5.70 -1.70 -16.58
CA ILE A 139 -6.99 -1.57 -17.25
C ILE A 139 -6.83 -2.08 -18.67
N PHE A 140 -7.69 -3.00 -19.07
CA PHE A 140 -7.71 -3.58 -20.40
C PHE A 140 -8.77 -2.92 -21.31
N GLY A 141 -8.43 -2.77 -22.59
CA GLY A 141 -9.37 -2.53 -23.66
C GLY A 141 -9.47 -1.09 -24.16
N TYR A 142 -8.50 -0.24 -23.82
CA TYR A 142 -8.48 1.17 -24.19
C TYR A 142 -7.13 1.60 -24.77
N HIS A 143 -7.16 2.46 -25.78
CA HIS A 143 -5.98 3.16 -26.30
C HIS A 143 -5.96 4.62 -25.82
N ASP A 144 -4.77 5.12 -25.48
CA ASP A 144 -4.55 6.48 -24.95
C ASP A 144 -5.50 6.87 -23.81
N LEU A 145 -5.77 5.91 -22.92
CA LEU A 145 -6.71 6.08 -21.82
C LEU A 145 -6.23 7.16 -20.85
N LYS A 146 -7.11 8.12 -20.59
CA LYS A 146 -7.00 9.09 -19.49
C LYS A 146 -8.26 9.06 -18.66
N ILE A 147 -8.08 8.98 -17.34
CA ILE A 147 -9.15 9.04 -16.35
C ILE A 147 -8.91 10.29 -15.53
N GLN A 148 -9.76 11.29 -15.70
CA GLN A 148 -9.61 12.62 -15.13
C GLN A 148 -10.43 12.71 -13.85
N LEU A 149 -9.77 12.83 -12.70
CA LEU A 149 -10.39 13.06 -11.41
C LEU A 149 -9.95 14.42 -10.89
N TYR A 150 -10.66 15.46 -11.32
CA TYR A 150 -10.34 16.83 -10.94
C TYR A 150 -11.16 17.25 -9.73
N TYR A 151 -10.52 17.95 -8.82
CA TYR A 151 -11.15 18.44 -7.60
C TYR A 151 -10.92 19.94 -7.52
N SER A 152 -11.96 20.70 -7.20
CA SER A 152 -11.78 22.09 -6.83
C SER A 152 -10.92 22.15 -5.56
N ALA A 153 -9.92 23.04 -5.53
CA ALA A 153 -8.91 23.03 -4.46
C ALA A 153 -9.52 23.35 -3.09
N ALA A 154 -10.63 24.10 -3.05
CA ALA A 154 -11.26 24.53 -1.81
C ALA A 154 -12.35 23.56 -1.34
N ARG A 155 -13.41 23.37 -2.14
CA ARG A 155 -14.61 22.57 -1.76
C ARG A 155 -14.50 21.09 -2.08
N LEU A 156 -13.47 20.69 -2.83
CA LEU A 156 -13.35 19.35 -3.41
C LEU A 156 -14.53 18.99 -4.32
N THR A 157 -15.16 19.98 -4.97
CA THR A 157 -16.15 19.69 -6.02
C THR A 157 -15.47 18.80 -7.06
N THR A 158 -16.08 17.68 -7.42
CA THR A 158 -15.40 16.63 -8.18
C THR A 158 -15.88 16.62 -9.62
N TYR A 159 -14.96 16.57 -10.57
CA TYR A 159 -15.20 16.19 -11.95
C TYR A 159 -14.59 14.83 -12.24
N PHE A 160 -15.38 13.96 -12.89
CA PHE A 160 -14.97 12.65 -13.35
C PHE A 160 -15.16 12.54 -14.86
N GLY A 161 -14.04 12.52 -15.58
CA GLY A 161 -13.98 12.36 -17.03
C GLY A 161 -13.22 11.10 -17.45
N ILE A 162 -13.60 10.52 -18.58
CA ILE A 162 -12.87 9.42 -19.23
C ILE A 162 -12.69 9.79 -20.69
N SER A 163 -11.45 9.73 -21.19
CA SER A 163 -11.14 9.93 -22.60
C SER A 163 -10.18 8.86 -23.10
N TYR A 164 -10.35 8.42 -24.34
CA TYR A 164 -9.51 7.41 -25.00
C TYR A 164 -9.62 7.59 -26.52
N SER A 165 -8.64 7.11 -27.27
CA SER A 165 -8.61 7.20 -28.75
C SER A 165 -9.38 6.07 -29.44
N ASP A 166 -9.37 4.85 -28.86
CA ASP A 166 -10.19 3.72 -29.32
C ASP A 166 -10.50 2.77 -28.14
N LYS A 167 -11.57 1.99 -28.28
CA LYS A 167 -12.07 1.04 -27.28
C LYS A 167 -12.37 -0.32 -27.92
N VAL A 168 -11.96 -1.38 -27.21
CA VAL A 168 -12.30 -2.76 -27.55
C VAL A 168 -13.80 -2.97 -27.45
N THR A 169 -14.38 -3.55 -28.51
CA THR A 169 -15.79 -3.91 -28.59
C THR A 169 -15.93 -5.37 -29.00
N PRO A 170 -16.99 -6.07 -28.57
CA PRO A 170 -17.23 -7.48 -28.91
C PRO A 170 -17.13 -7.78 -30.40
N ASP A 171 -17.64 -6.87 -31.24
CA ASP A 171 -17.67 -7.00 -32.70
C ASP A 171 -16.27 -6.94 -33.32
N LYS A 172 -15.36 -6.15 -32.72
CA LYS A 172 -13.98 -5.98 -33.20
C LYS A 172 -13.03 -7.07 -32.69
N PHE A 173 -13.33 -7.70 -31.55
CA PHE A 173 -12.38 -8.55 -30.81
C PHE A 173 -12.99 -9.88 -30.32
N GLU A 174 -13.72 -10.59 -31.18
CA GLU A 174 -14.18 -11.96 -30.92
C GLU A 174 -14.94 -12.13 -29.58
N GLY A 175 -15.76 -11.16 -29.20
CA GLY A 175 -16.56 -11.21 -27.98
C GLY A 175 -15.86 -10.73 -26.70
N ILE A 176 -14.64 -10.20 -26.80
CA ILE A 176 -13.92 -9.60 -25.66
C ILE A 176 -14.42 -8.17 -25.43
N GLU A 177 -14.71 -7.84 -24.16
CA GLU A 177 -15.11 -6.50 -23.72
C GLU A 177 -13.96 -5.79 -23.00
N ALA A 178 -13.94 -4.46 -23.10
CA ALA A 178 -13.05 -3.62 -22.32
C ALA A 178 -13.48 -3.57 -20.85
N ASP A 179 -12.52 -3.32 -19.96
CA ASP A 179 -12.80 -3.18 -18.53
C ASP A 179 -13.80 -2.05 -18.26
N GLU A 180 -14.72 -2.28 -17.32
CA GLU A 180 -15.65 -1.26 -16.86
C GLU A 180 -14.91 -0.33 -15.89
N ILE A 181 -14.81 0.97 -16.25
CA ILE A 181 -14.08 1.99 -15.49
C ILE A 181 -15.05 2.88 -14.70
N PHE A 182 -16.18 3.25 -15.32
CA PHE A 182 -17.06 4.29 -14.80
C PHE A 182 -17.75 3.82 -13.51
N GLY A 183 -18.33 2.63 -13.52
CA GLY A 183 -18.91 1.97 -12.35
C GLY A 183 -17.89 1.78 -11.23
N LYS A 184 -16.73 1.19 -11.53
CA LYS A 184 -15.67 0.94 -10.52
C LYS A 184 -15.25 2.19 -9.75
N ILE A 185 -15.09 3.33 -10.44
CA ILE A 185 -14.70 4.60 -9.80
C ILE A 185 -15.92 5.29 -9.16
N SER A 186 -17.05 5.38 -9.87
CA SER A 186 -18.24 6.09 -9.39
C SER A 186 -18.81 5.49 -8.09
N GLU A 187 -18.68 4.18 -7.88
CA GLU A 187 -19.02 3.51 -6.61
C GLU A 187 -18.20 3.99 -5.41
N LYS A 188 -17.01 4.58 -5.64
CA LYS A 188 -16.13 5.12 -4.60
C LYS A 188 -16.27 6.62 -4.42
N LEU A 189 -16.83 7.32 -5.40
CA LEU A 189 -17.05 8.76 -5.35
C LEU A 189 -18.38 9.08 -4.68
N GLN A 190 -18.48 10.29 -4.15
CA GLN A 190 -19.75 10.78 -3.63
C GLN A 190 -20.71 11.16 -4.75
N PRO A 191 -22.01 10.84 -4.62
CA PRO A 191 -23.02 11.28 -5.58
C PRO A 191 -22.99 12.79 -5.81
N GLY A 192 -23.23 13.21 -7.05
CA GLY A 192 -23.24 14.62 -7.43
C GLY A 192 -21.90 15.15 -7.96
N PHE A 193 -20.97 14.27 -8.34
CA PHE A 193 -19.81 14.67 -9.15
C PHE A 193 -20.26 15.07 -10.56
N HIS A 194 -19.48 15.95 -11.19
CA HIS A 194 -19.69 16.41 -12.55
C HIS A 194 -19.07 15.44 -13.56
N THR A 195 -19.76 15.18 -14.66
CA THR A 195 -19.20 14.47 -15.83
C THR A 195 -18.99 15.40 -17.02
N ASN A 196 -19.36 16.67 -16.87
CA ASN A 196 -19.16 17.74 -17.85
C ASN A 196 -18.21 18.78 -17.26
N LEU A 197 -17.20 19.19 -18.04
CA LEU A 197 -16.24 20.22 -17.64
C LEU A 197 -16.89 21.60 -17.49
N ASP A 198 -17.88 21.96 -18.30
CA ASP A 198 -18.51 23.28 -18.25
C ASP A 198 -19.27 23.50 -16.92
N ASP A 199 -19.96 22.45 -16.46
CA ASP A 199 -20.67 22.46 -15.17
C ASP A 199 -19.67 22.55 -14.00
N PHE A 200 -18.56 21.80 -14.09
CA PHE A 200 -17.48 21.87 -13.12
C PHE A 200 -16.82 23.26 -13.07
N CYS A 201 -16.50 23.84 -14.23
CA CYS A 201 -15.93 25.19 -14.35
C CYS A 201 -16.84 26.25 -13.72
N SER A 202 -18.15 26.14 -13.93
CA SER A 202 -19.15 27.05 -13.38
C SER A 202 -19.25 27.00 -11.84
N ASP A 203 -18.83 25.88 -11.23
CA ASP A 203 -18.81 25.72 -9.78
C ASP A 203 -17.50 26.21 -9.12
N ILE A 204 -16.39 26.26 -9.86
CA ILE A 204 -15.08 26.72 -9.33
C ILE A 204 -15.17 28.17 -8.84
N ASP A 205 -15.92 29.04 -9.53
CA ASP A 205 -16.07 30.45 -9.13
C ASP A 205 -16.68 30.62 -7.73
N LYS A 206 -17.35 29.59 -7.21
CA LYS A 206 -17.97 29.58 -5.87
C LYS A 206 -16.96 29.26 -4.75
N ASP A 207 -15.75 28.83 -5.10
CA ASP A 207 -14.68 28.50 -4.15
C ASP A 207 -14.11 29.73 -3.46
N ILE A 208 -14.27 30.93 -4.03
CA ILE A 208 -13.86 32.20 -3.41
C ILE A 208 -14.54 32.47 -2.06
N ASN A 209 -15.74 31.90 -1.86
CA ASN A 209 -16.52 32.03 -0.64
C ASN A 209 -16.27 30.88 0.36
N PHE A 210 -15.36 29.95 0.04
CA PHE A 210 -15.05 28.84 0.92
C PHE A 210 -14.24 29.31 2.14
N VAL A 211 -14.61 28.76 3.30
CA VAL A 211 -13.85 28.92 4.54
C VAL A 211 -13.52 27.55 5.12
N PRO A 212 -12.32 27.36 5.70
CA PRO A 212 -11.95 26.12 6.37
C PRO A 212 -12.97 25.69 7.43
N PHE A 213 -13.22 24.39 7.52
CA PHE A 213 -14.08 23.83 8.54
C PHE A 213 -13.36 23.72 9.89
N GLY A 214 -14.11 23.85 10.98
CA GLY A 214 -13.65 23.55 12.32
C GLY A 214 -12.92 24.70 13.03
N GLU A 215 -12.26 24.37 14.12
CA GLU A 215 -11.53 25.31 14.98
C GLU A 215 -10.06 25.39 14.58
N LEU A 216 -9.54 26.61 14.36
CA LEU A 216 -8.13 26.84 14.07
C LEU A 216 -7.24 26.38 15.23
N GLN A 217 -6.38 25.40 14.98
CA GLN A 217 -5.40 24.88 15.94
C GLN A 217 -4.03 25.56 15.80
N HIS A 218 -3.59 25.80 14.55
CA HIS A 218 -2.24 26.29 14.30
C HIS A 218 -2.10 26.95 12.91
N SER A 219 -1.38 28.06 12.83
CA SER A 219 -0.96 28.67 11.56
C SER A 219 0.56 28.66 11.45
N PHE A 220 1.09 28.35 10.27
CA PHE A 220 2.52 28.24 10.03
C PHE A 220 2.87 28.57 8.58
N THR A 221 4.16 28.82 8.33
CA THR A 221 4.70 28.96 6.98
C THR A 221 5.65 27.81 6.68
N THR A 222 5.71 27.39 5.42
CA THR A 222 6.71 26.44 4.94
C THR A 222 7.45 27.02 3.76
N ASP A 223 8.77 26.89 3.78
CA ASP A 223 9.62 27.30 2.67
C ASP A 223 9.56 26.21 1.59
N GLY A 224 8.88 26.52 0.48
CA GLY A 224 9.05 25.81 -0.77
C GLY A 224 10.31 26.30 -1.48
N MET A 225 10.80 25.55 -2.48
CA MET A 225 12.01 25.95 -3.22
C MET A 225 11.90 27.33 -3.89
N LEU A 226 10.68 27.78 -4.21
CA LEU A 226 10.42 29.01 -4.95
C LEU A 226 9.42 29.96 -4.27
N LEU A 227 8.61 29.48 -3.31
CA LEU A 227 7.52 30.23 -2.70
C LEU A 227 7.40 29.90 -1.21
N ILE A 228 6.98 30.90 -0.42
CA ILE A 228 6.59 30.71 0.97
C ILE A 228 5.11 30.34 0.97
N HIS A 229 4.80 29.17 1.49
CA HIS A 229 3.42 28.67 1.59
C HIS A 229 2.86 29.02 2.97
N GLN A 230 1.73 29.73 3.01
CA GLN A 230 1.01 30.01 4.25
C GLN A 230 0.00 28.90 4.51
N ASN A 231 0.10 28.23 5.65
CA ASN A 231 -0.72 27.08 5.98
C ASN A 231 -1.42 27.27 7.33
N SER A 232 -2.57 26.61 7.47
CA SER A 232 -3.35 26.61 8.71
C SER A 232 -4.02 25.26 8.94
N ILE A 233 -4.01 24.81 10.19
CA ILE A 233 -4.53 23.51 10.64
C ILE A 233 -5.78 23.76 11.44
N TYR A 234 -6.87 23.08 11.09
CA TYR A 234 -8.14 23.15 11.78
C TYR A 234 -8.53 21.77 12.30
N MET A 235 -9.21 21.75 13.44
CA MET A 235 -9.80 20.53 13.99
C MET A 235 -11.31 20.55 13.77
N CYS A 236 -11.84 19.46 13.21
CA CYS A 236 -13.26 19.21 13.08
C CYS A 236 -13.68 18.01 13.92
N GLU A 237 -14.93 18.08 14.37
CA GLU A 237 -15.71 16.96 14.90
C GLU A 237 -16.76 16.53 13.89
N VAL A 238 -17.33 15.34 14.05
CA VAL A 238 -18.47 14.85 13.24
C VAL A 238 -19.64 15.84 13.21
N THR A 239 -19.86 16.54 14.32
CA THR A 239 -20.92 17.53 14.50
C THR A 239 -20.67 18.86 13.77
N THR A 240 -19.48 19.05 13.16
CA THR A 240 -19.11 20.30 12.50
C THR A 240 -20.02 20.54 11.28
N PRO A 241 -20.76 21.67 11.22
CA PRO A 241 -21.75 21.90 10.16
C PRO A 241 -21.15 21.83 8.75
N GLY A 242 -21.72 20.98 7.90
CA GLY A 242 -21.31 20.81 6.51
C GLY A 242 -20.02 20.01 6.29
N PHE A 243 -19.30 19.63 7.36
CA PHE A 243 -18.02 18.93 7.28
C PHE A 243 -18.16 17.49 6.77
N GLN A 244 -19.20 16.76 7.19
CA GLN A 244 -19.41 15.35 6.78
C GLN A 244 -19.37 15.18 5.25
N LYS A 245 -20.16 15.97 4.53
CA LYS A 245 -20.18 15.98 3.05
C LYS A 245 -18.84 16.37 2.44
N TYR A 246 -18.05 17.18 3.12
CA TYR A 246 -16.72 17.56 2.67
C TYR A 246 -15.72 16.42 2.87
N HIS A 247 -15.72 15.79 4.05
CA HIS A 247 -14.91 14.61 4.36
C HIS A 247 -15.24 13.45 3.41
N GLU A 248 -16.50 13.25 3.10
CA GLU A 248 -16.97 12.23 2.16
C GLU A 248 -16.32 12.33 0.77
N ARG A 249 -16.04 13.55 0.28
CA ARG A 249 -15.26 13.78 -0.95
C ARG A 249 -13.77 13.60 -0.72
N LEU A 250 -13.25 14.11 0.40
CA LEU A 250 -11.84 14.02 0.77
C LEU A 250 -11.34 12.58 1.00
N GLN A 251 -12.13 11.72 1.64
CA GLN A 251 -11.74 10.36 1.99
C GLN A 251 -11.45 9.48 0.76
N THR A 252 -11.99 9.85 -0.41
CA THR A 252 -11.69 9.15 -1.66
C THR A 252 -10.18 9.10 -1.95
N PHE A 253 -9.42 10.11 -1.52
CA PHE A 253 -7.97 10.15 -1.66
C PHE A 253 -7.25 9.02 -0.90
N VAL A 254 -7.79 8.51 0.21
CA VAL A 254 -7.10 7.45 0.97
C VAL A 254 -6.99 6.14 0.18
N LEU A 255 -7.96 5.85 -0.70
CA LEU A 255 -7.93 4.66 -1.56
C LEU A 255 -6.76 4.68 -2.56
N TRP A 256 -6.24 5.86 -2.88
CA TRP A 256 -5.18 6.06 -3.87
C TRP A 256 -3.78 6.20 -3.27
N PHE A 257 -3.69 6.46 -1.96
CA PHE A 257 -2.45 6.86 -1.30
C PHE A 257 -2.14 6.11 0.01
N ILE A 258 -3.10 5.40 0.59
CA ILE A 258 -2.91 4.60 1.79
C ILE A 258 -3.29 3.15 1.47
N ASP A 259 -2.33 2.25 1.62
CA ASP A 259 -2.53 0.82 1.36
C ASP A 259 -3.44 0.20 2.43
N ALA A 260 -4.30 -0.73 2.00
CA ALA A 260 -5.34 -1.35 2.83
C ALA A 260 -6.26 -0.35 3.56
N ALA A 261 -6.50 0.83 2.97
CA ALA A 261 -7.39 1.83 3.52
C ALA A 261 -8.87 1.43 3.36
N SER A 262 -9.67 1.82 4.34
CA SER A 262 -11.13 1.69 4.30
C SER A 262 -11.77 3.01 4.70
N PHE A 263 -12.98 3.26 4.22
CA PHE A 263 -13.76 4.40 4.69
C PHE A 263 -14.16 4.17 6.15
N ILE A 264 -14.11 5.24 6.93
CA ILE A 264 -14.49 5.21 8.34
C ILE A 264 -16.00 5.40 8.50
N ASP A 265 -16.52 4.96 9.63
CA ASP A 265 -17.88 5.32 10.05
C ASP A 265 -17.87 6.76 10.59
N ALA A 266 -18.25 7.70 9.73
CA ALA A 266 -18.20 9.12 10.05
C ALA A 266 -19.32 9.57 11.00
N ASP A 267 -20.26 8.70 11.38
CA ASP A 267 -21.33 9.02 12.34
C ASP A 267 -20.93 8.78 13.81
N ASP A 268 -19.78 8.12 14.05
CA ASP A 268 -19.24 7.89 15.40
C ASP A 268 -18.57 9.15 15.96
N ASP A 269 -19.07 9.63 17.10
CA ASP A 269 -18.64 10.87 17.76
C ASP A 269 -17.24 10.82 18.37
N HIS A 270 -16.59 9.65 18.39
CA HIS A 270 -15.20 9.47 18.81
C HIS A 270 -14.17 9.85 17.72
N TRP A 271 -14.62 10.17 16.50
CA TRP A 271 -13.72 10.64 15.45
C TRP A 271 -13.37 12.12 15.59
N ARG A 272 -12.08 12.42 15.45
CA ARG A 272 -11.52 13.77 15.30
C ARG A 272 -10.78 13.88 13.98
N PHE A 273 -10.89 15.04 13.35
CA PHE A 273 -10.31 15.31 12.05
C PHE A 273 -9.42 16.54 12.12
N PHE A 274 -8.17 16.42 11.67
CA PHE A 274 -7.25 17.55 11.58
C PHE A 274 -7.00 17.84 10.11
N LEU A 275 -7.39 19.01 9.63
CA LEU A 275 -7.28 19.41 8.22
C LEU A 275 -6.27 20.52 8.06
N VAL A 276 -5.42 20.42 7.04
CA VAL A 276 -4.45 21.46 6.70
C VAL A 276 -4.89 22.14 5.42
N TYR A 277 -5.03 23.46 5.47
CA TYR A 277 -5.32 24.29 4.32
C TYR A 277 -4.15 25.22 4.03
N GLU A 278 -3.72 25.25 2.77
CA GLU A 278 -2.87 26.31 2.25
C GLU A 278 -3.73 27.53 1.91
N LYS A 279 -3.31 28.71 2.37
CA LYS A 279 -3.90 29.99 2.01
C LYS A 279 -3.22 30.54 0.76
N TYR A 280 -4.01 30.97 -0.23
CA TYR A 280 -3.52 31.64 -1.43
C TYR A 280 -4.37 32.88 -1.75
N CYS A 281 -3.86 33.74 -2.63
CA CYS A 281 -4.56 34.93 -3.09
C CYS A 281 -4.97 34.74 -4.55
N LEU A 282 -6.26 34.94 -4.85
CA LEU A 282 -6.81 34.91 -6.20
C LEU A 282 -7.64 36.18 -6.42
N ASP A 283 -7.26 37.00 -7.40
CA ASP A 283 -7.91 38.28 -7.72
C ASP A 283 -8.12 39.20 -6.49
N GLY A 284 -7.14 39.22 -5.58
CA GLY A 284 -7.18 40.01 -4.35
C GLY A 284 -7.98 39.37 -3.19
N ASN A 285 -8.63 38.22 -3.42
CA ASN A 285 -9.38 37.49 -2.41
C ASN A 285 -8.53 36.42 -1.74
N THR A 286 -8.76 36.21 -0.45
CA THR A 286 -8.15 35.10 0.29
C THR A 286 -8.92 33.81 0.01
N CYS A 287 -8.23 32.84 -0.57
CA CYS A 287 -8.76 31.51 -0.86
C CYS A 287 -7.97 30.43 -0.10
N TYR A 288 -8.56 29.23 -0.01
CA TYR A 288 -7.98 28.11 0.73
C TYR A 288 -7.97 26.86 -0.15
N ALA A 289 -6.84 26.16 -0.16
CA ALA A 289 -6.67 24.88 -0.83
C ALA A 289 -6.39 23.80 0.22
N ILE A 290 -7.07 22.66 0.13
CA ILE A 290 -6.79 21.53 1.03
C ILE A 290 -5.42 20.94 0.71
N ALA A 291 -4.54 20.92 1.71
CA ALA A 291 -3.20 20.36 1.62
C ALA A 291 -3.11 18.93 2.14
N GLY A 292 -3.97 18.55 3.08
CA GLY A 292 -3.99 17.21 3.66
C GLY A 292 -4.86 17.13 4.90
N TYR A 293 -4.96 15.94 5.48
CA TYR A 293 -5.70 15.72 6.72
C TYR A 293 -5.20 14.51 7.50
N ALA A 294 -5.65 14.40 8.75
CA ALA A 294 -5.52 13.21 9.58
C ALA A 294 -6.82 12.90 10.30
N THR A 295 -7.11 11.61 10.51
CA THR A 295 -8.22 11.11 11.33
C THR A 295 -7.67 10.46 12.59
N VAL A 296 -8.35 10.68 13.70
CA VAL A 296 -7.97 10.12 15.01
C VAL A 296 -9.22 9.57 15.68
N TYR A 297 -9.15 8.32 16.11
CA TYR A 297 -10.21 7.70 16.90
C TYR A 297 -9.87 7.77 18.40
N GLU A 298 -10.78 8.30 19.20
CA GLU A 298 -10.63 8.45 20.65
C GLU A 298 -11.08 7.18 21.38
N TYR A 299 -10.19 6.18 21.51
CA TYR A 299 -10.53 4.96 22.26
C TYR A 299 -10.67 5.24 23.75
N TYR A 300 -11.72 4.69 24.36
CA TYR A 300 -11.82 4.61 25.81
C TYR A 300 -10.66 3.81 26.42
N ALA A 301 -10.04 4.38 27.45
CA ALA A 301 -8.98 3.79 28.25
C ALA A 301 -9.38 3.81 29.73
N TYR A 302 -9.63 2.62 30.28
CA TYR A 302 -10.03 2.46 31.67
C TYR A 302 -9.11 3.21 32.67
N PRO A 303 -9.65 3.81 33.76
CA PRO A 303 -11.07 3.87 34.12
C PRO A 303 -11.87 5.01 33.48
N ASP A 304 -11.28 6.17 33.21
CA ASP A 304 -11.99 7.34 32.68
C ASP A 304 -11.05 8.18 31.78
N ASN A 305 -10.25 7.52 30.95
CA ASN A 305 -9.25 8.17 30.10
C ASN A 305 -9.52 7.89 28.62
N ILE A 306 -8.78 8.59 27.76
CA ILE A 306 -8.80 8.41 26.31
C ILE A 306 -7.41 8.00 25.82
N ARG A 307 -7.38 7.12 24.82
CA ARG A 307 -6.20 6.76 24.04
C ARG A 307 -6.47 7.07 22.56
N PRO A 308 -6.08 8.27 22.08
CA PRO A 308 -6.22 8.62 20.68
C PRO A 308 -5.38 7.69 19.81
N ARG A 309 -5.97 7.16 18.74
CA ARG A 309 -5.28 6.39 17.70
C ARG A 309 -5.38 7.11 16.38
N ILE A 310 -4.24 7.58 15.87
CA ILE A 310 -4.15 8.13 14.52
C ILE A 310 -4.44 6.97 13.55
N SER A 311 -5.49 7.09 12.75
CA SER A 311 -5.92 6.04 11.83
C SER A 311 -5.40 6.34 10.43
N GLN A 312 -5.82 7.46 9.85
CA GLN A 312 -5.42 7.87 8.50
C GLN A 312 -4.68 9.21 8.58
N MET A 313 -3.59 9.34 7.84
CA MET A 313 -2.90 10.64 7.68
C MET A 313 -2.38 10.75 6.26
N LEU A 314 -2.79 11.81 5.57
CA LEU A 314 -2.43 12.06 4.18
C LEU A 314 -2.09 13.54 3.97
N VAL A 315 -0.96 13.79 3.35
CA VAL A 315 -0.65 15.08 2.72
C VAL A 315 -0.74 14.86 1.22
N LEU A 316 -1.55 15.65 0.53
CA LEU A 316 -1.75 15.49 -0.91
C LEU A 316 -0.44 15.76 -1.66
N PRO A 317 -0.15 15.04 -2.75
CA PRO A 317 1.16 15.06 -3.40
C PRO A 317 1.75 16.46 -3.69
N PRO A 318 0.97 17.46 -4.16
CA PRO A 318 1.49 18.82 -4.39
C PRO A 318 2.06 19.52 -3.15
N PHE A 319 1.72 19.05 -1.94
CA PHE A 319 2.10 19.66 -0.66
C PHE A 319 3.05 18.76 0.15
N GLN A 320 3.53 17.67 -0.42
CA GLN A 320 4.48 16.79 0.25
C GLN A 320 5.89 17.36 0.25
N ARG A 321 6.76 16.81 1.12
CA ARG A 321 8.20 17.13 1.21
C ARG A 321 8.57 18.59 1.55
N ILE A 322 7.59 19.46 1.80
CA ILE A 322 7.81 20.85 2.24
C ILE A 322 7.55 21.08 3.75
N GLY A 323 7.36 20.00 4.53
CA GLY A 323 7.23 20.07 5.99
C GLY A 323 5.81 20.08 6.55
N VAL A 324 4.78 20.15 5.70
CA VAL A 324 3.36 20.13 6.09
C VAL A 324 3.01 18.95 7.00
N GLY A 325 3.46 17.73 6.66
CA GLY A 325 3.15 16.54 7.45
C GLY A 325 3.71 16.59 8.88
N VAL A 326 4.89 17.19 9.09
CA VAL A 326 5.46 17.35 10.44
C VAL A 326 4.63 18.33 11.26
N GLN A 327 4.19 19.42 10.64
CA GLN A 327 3.36 20.44 11.30
C GLN A 327 1.97 19.88 11.65
N LEU A 328 1.40 19.05 10.77
CA LEU A 328 0.14 18.35 11.03
C LEU A 328 0.26 17.42 12.25
N LEU A 329 1.28 16.55 12.28
CA LEU A 329 1.48 15.65 13.43
C LEU A 329 1.81 16.40 14.72
N ASP A 330 2.63 17.46 14.65
CA ASP A 330 2.98 18.28 15.80
C ASP A 330 1.78 19.03 16.38
N SER A 331 0.90 19.58 15.53
CA SER A 331 -0.34 20.23 15.97
C SER A 331 -1.29 19.24 16.65
N LEU A 332 -1.42 18.03 16.08
CA LEU A 332 -2.21 16.94 16.68
C LEU A 332 -1.65 16.56 18.06
N TYR A 333 -0.34 16.42 18.18
CA TYR A 333 0.30 16.16 19.47
C TYR A 333 0.03 17.27 20.48
N ARG A 334 0.20 18.53 20.10
CA ARG A 334 -0.08 19.68 20.99
C ARG A 334 -1.52 19.66 21.49
N HIS A 335 -2.47 19.33 20.62
CA HIS A 335 -3.88 19.20 20.99
C HIS A 335 -4.13 18.13 22.07
N TYR A 336 -3.50 16.96 21.98
CA TYR A 336 -3.72 15.88 22.96
C TYR A 336 -2.79 15.96 24.18
N ILE A 337 -1.62 16.59 24.06
CA ILE A 337 -0.71 16.83 25.20
C ILE A 337 -1.36 17.79 26.20
N SER A 338 -2.12 18.78 25.72
CA SER A 338 -2.83 19.74 26.58
C SER A 338 -3.97 19.09 27.39
N GLN A 339 -4.38 17.86 27.04
CA GLN A 339 -5.49 17.17 27.68
C GLN A 339 -5.01 16.22 28.79
N PRO A 340 -5.54 16.37 30.03
CA PRO A 340 -5.08 15.58 31.17
C PRO A 340 -5.52 14.11 31.10
N HIS A 341 -6.70 13.84 30.54
CA HIS A 341 -7.30 12.51 30.46
C HIS A 341 -6.77 11.67 29.29
N VAL A 342 -5.85 12.21 28.48
CA VAL A 342 -5.19 11.44 27.41
C VAL A 342 -4.02 10.64 27.99
N VAL A 343 -4.03 9.32 27.78
CA VAL A 343 -3.01 8.41 28.31
C VAL A 343 -1.73 8.44 27.46
N ASP A 344 -1.88 8.16 26.17
CA ASP A 344 -0.82 8.14 25.15
C ASP A 344 -1.46 8.15 23.75
N ILE A 345 -0.68 8.52 22.74
CA ILE A 345 -1.10 8.55 21.34
C ILE A 345 -0.56 7.31 20.63
N THR A 346 -1.47 6.58 20.00
CA THR A 346 -1.18 5.38 19.21
C THR A 346 -1.41 5.65 17.73
N VAL A 347 -0.95 4.74 16.88
CA VAL A 347 -1.12 4.81 15.43
C VAL A 347 -1.54 3.43 14.95
N GLU A 348 -2.53 3.41 14.08
CA GLU A 348 -2.98 2.22 13.36
C GLU A 348 -1.98 1.89 12.25
N ASP A 349 -1.39 0.69 12.31
CA ASP A 349 -0.52 0.10 11.29
C ASP A 349 0.31 1.12 10.47
N PRO A 350 1.26 1.84 11.11
CA PRO A 350 1.99 2.94 10.47
C PRO A 350 2.83 2.45 9.29
N SER A 351 2.72 3.14 8.15
CA SER A 351 3.65 2.95 7.03
C SER A 351 5.08 3.37 7.39
N ASP A 352 6.06 2.91 6.62
CA ASP A 352 7.45 3.30 6.83
C ASP A 352 7.66 4.82 6.68
N GLU A 353 6.97 5.47 5.74
CA GLU A 353 6.99 6.93 5.55
C GLU A 353 6.48 7.65 6.80
N PHE A 354 5.33 7.22 7.32
CA PHE A 354 4.75 7.81 8.51
C PHE A 354 5.64 7.56 9.73
N GLN A 355 6.15 6.33 9.89
CA GLN A 355 7.03 5.98 11.01
C GLN A 355 8.31 6.81 11.01
N ARG A 356 8.92 7.08 9.84
CA ARG A 356 10.07 7.99 9.73
C ARG A 356 9.73 9.43 10.14
N LEU A 357 8.56 9.92 9.74
CA LEU A 357 8.07 11.26 10.12
C LEU A 357 7.86 11.35 11.64
N ARG A 358 7.22 10.34 12.22
CA ARG A 358 6.98 10.22 13.66
C ARG A 358 8.28 10.10 14.44
N ASP A 359 9.19 9.23 14.01
CA ASP A 359 10.50 9.02 14.64
C ASP A 359 11.32 10.32 14.68
N PHE A 360 11.31 11.09 13.59
CA PHE A 360 11.94 12.41 13.56
C PHE A 360 11.34 13.38 14.57
N LEU A 361 10.02 13.52 14.59
CA LEU A 361 9.35 14.45 15.49
C LEU A 361 9.53 14.05 16.96
N ASP A 362 9.31 12.77 17.27
CA ASP A 362 9.43 12.24 18.62
C ASP A 362 10.89 12.30 19.11
N ALA A 363 11.88 11.98 18.28
CA ALA A 363 13.29 12.10 18.65
C ALA A 363 13.71 13.55 18.89
N ARG A 364 13.24 14.50 18.07
CA ARG A 364 13.46 15.94 18.27
C ARG A 364 12.89 16.43 19.60
N ASN A 365 11.70 15.96 19.95
CA ASN A 365 11.02 16.39 21.17
C ASN A 365 11.63 15.71 22.41
N CYS A 366 11.89 14.40 22.35
CA CYS A 366 12.50 13.64 23.43
C CYS A 366 13.95 14.05 23.70
N SER A 367 14.73 14.48 22.70
CA SER A 367 16.13 14.91 22.95
C SER A 367 16.25 16.12 23.89
N ARG A 368 15.15 16.84 24.12
CA ARG A 368 15.06 17.97 25.07
C ARG A 368 14.72 17.52 26.49
N LEU A 369 14.39 16.25 26.69
CA LEU A 369 14.02 15.69 27.99
C LEU A 369 15.27 15.26 28.79
N PRO A 370 15.28 15.46 30.11
CA PRO A 370 16.32 14.96 31.02
C PRO A 370 16.62 13.46 30.85
N SER A 371 15.60 12.60 30.75
CA SER A 371 15.79 11.15 30.66
C SER A 371 16.43 10.69 29.35
N PHE A 372 16.55 11.56 28.35
CA PHE A 372 17.12 11.27 27.03
C PHE A 372 18.42 12.04 26.76
N GLN A 373 19.06 12.58 27.80
CA GLN A 373 20.38 13.21 27.66
C GLN A 373 21.47 12.17 27.36
N PRO A 374 22.56 12.53 26.64
CA PRO A 374 23.60 11.59 26.19
C PRO A 374 24.11 10.62 27.27
N HIS A 375 24.43 11.13 28.46
CA HIS A 375 24.93 10.31 29.57
C HIS A 375 23.92 9.27 30.04
N VAL A 376 22.62 9.58 30.02
CA VAL A 376 21.55 8.62 30.39
C VAL A 376 21.34 7.59 29.28
N LEU A 377 21.41 8.02 28.03
CA LEU A 377 21.27 7.13 26.86
C LEU A 377 22.33 6.03 26.90
N GLU A 378 23.58 6.36 27.22
CA GLU A 378 24.71 5.41 27.29
C GLU A 378 24.50 4.29 28.32
N GLU A 379 23.75 4.57 29.39
CA GLU A 379 23.45 3.65 30.48
C GLU A 379 22.37 2.62 30.14
N GLY A 380 21.66 2.78 29.01
CA GLY A 380 20.65 1.85 28.51
C GLY A 380 19.21 2.35 28.63
N PHE A 381 18.27 1.58 28.10
CA PHE A 381 16.84 1.93 28.14
C PHE A 381 16.25 1.78 29.55
N ARG A 382 15.60 2.83 30.06
CA ARG A 382 15.05 2.88 31.44
C ARG A 382 13.54 3.14 31.44
N GLU A 383 12.84 2.68 32.48
CA GLU A 383 11.41 2.96 32.65
C GLU A 383 11.15 4.47 32.89
N GLU A 384 12.12 5.22 33.42
CA GLU A 384 12.04 6.69 33.54
C GLU A 384 11.86 7.37 32.17
N MET A 385 12.53 6.86 31.11
CA MET A 385 12.35 7.36 29.75
C MET A 385 10.92 7.17 29.26
N VAL A 386 10.32 6.02 29.58
CA VAL A 386 8.92 5.71 29.24
C VAL A 386 7.98 6.63 30.00
N ALA A 387 8.18 6.77 31.32
CA ALA A 387 7.35 7.60 32.18
C ALA A 387 7.40 9.08 31.76
N GLU A 388 8.58 9.62 31.49
CA GLU A 388 8.76 11.01 31.09
C GLU A 388 8.18 11.28 29.70
N ALA A 389 8.49 10.44 28.70
CA ALA A 389 7.95 10.59 27.35
C ALA A 389 6.43 10.45 27.31
N LYS A 390 5.85 9.52 28.09
CA LYS A 390 4.40 9.37 28.21
C LYS A 390 3.76 10.58 28.88
N THR A 391 4.31 11.04 30.00
CA THR A 391 3.69 12.13 30.77
C THR A 391 3.78 13.47 30.05
N LYS A 392 4.94 13.80 29.47
CA LYS A 392 5.18 15.11 28.85
C LYS A 392 4.77 15.19 27.39
N LEU A 393 4.85 14.08 26.64
CA LEU A 393 4.67 14.06 25.20
C LEU A 393 3.60 13.08 24.73
N LYS A 394 2.92 12.37 25.64
CA LYS A 394 1.91 11.33 25.34
C LYS A 394 2.46 10.22 24.43
N ILE A 395 3.77 9.94 24.49
CA ILE A 395 4.41 8.89 23.67
C ILE A 395 4.28 7.53 24.37
N ASN A 396 3.81 6.51 23.64
CA ASN A 396 3.69 5.14 24.17
C ASN A 396 5.05 4.43 24.32
N LYS A 397 5.10 3.35 25.11
CA LYS A 397 6.33 2.60 25.42
C LYS A 397 7.07 2.07 24.19
N LYS A 398 6.36 1.55 23.19
CA LYS A 398 6.97 1.00 21.95
C LYS A 398 7.69 2.11 21.19
N GLN A 399 7.06 3.28 21.08
CA GLN A 399 7.64 4.43 20.41
C GLN A 399 8.78 5.06 21.22
N ALA A 400 8.64 5.19 22.54
CA ALA A 400 9.73 5.67 23.41
C ALA A 400 10.99 4.80 23.31
N ARG A 401 10.82 3.47 23.18
CA ARG A 401 11.93 2.54 22.93
C ARG A 401 12.64 2.81 21.60
N ARG A 402 11.88 3.03 20.51
CA ARG A 402 12.45 3.37 19.21
C ARG A 402 13.21 4.70 19.25
N VAL A 403 12.64 5.71 19.89
CA VAL A 403 13.26 7.04 20.06
C VAL A 403 14.57 6.94 20.86
N TYR A 404 14.58 6.14 21.93
CA TYR A 404 15.82 5.83 22.65
C TYR A 404 16.87 5.20 21.71
N GLU A 405 16.52 4.22 20.88
CA GLU A 405 17.48 3.58 19.96
C GLU A 405 18.06 4.58 18.95
N ILE A 406 17.22 5.47 18.38
CA ILE A 406 17.65 6.54 17.47
C ILE A 406 18.63 7.50 18.16
N LEU A 407 18.25 8.03 19.34
CA LEU A 407 19.10 8.97 20.06
C LEU A 407 20.36 8.30 20.62
N ARG A 408 20.28 7.02 21.00
CA ARG A 408 21.43 6.21 21.42
C ARG A 408 22.42 6.02 20.27
N LEU A 409 21.94 5.75 19.05
CA LEU A 409 22.79 5.69 17.86
C LEU A 409 23.50 7.03 17.62
N ARG A 410 22.80 8.15 17.80
CA ARG A 410 23.37 9.51 17.64
C ARG A 410 24.61 9.75 18.51
N VAL A 411 24.62 9.22 19.73
CA VAL A 411 25.71 9.40 20.70
C VAL A 411 26.73 8.26 20.68
N THR A 412 26.50 7.23 19.87
CA THR A 412 27.43 6.09 19.74
C THR A 412 28.50 6.40 18.71
N ASP A 413 29.77 6.28 19.07
CA ASP A 413 30.86 6.31 18.10
C ASP A 413 30.87 5.00 17.29
N VAL A 414 30.37 5.06 16.06
CA VAL A 414 30.32 3.92 15.14
C VAL A 414 31.70 3.41 14.70
N HIS A 415 32.75 4.21 14.87
CA HIS A 415 34.14 3.81 14.61
C HIS A 415 34.76 3.10 15.81
N ASN A 416 34.17 3.23 17.00
CA ASN A 416 34.55 2.47 18.18
C ASN A 416 33.84 1.10 18.18
N SER A 417 34.62 0.04 17.93
CA SER A 417 34.10 -1.32 17.80
C SER A 417 33.38 -1.84 19.05
N GLU A 418 33.77 -1.41 20.25
CA GLU A 418 33.14 -1.82 21.50
C GLU A 418 31.80 -1.10 21.70
N GLN A 419 31.77 0.23 21.53
CA GLN A 419 30.55 1.01 21.67
C GLN A 419 29.50 0.59 20.65
N TYR A 420 29.90 0.48 19.38
CA TYR A 420 29.02 0.04 18.31
C TYR A 420 28.50 -1.38 18.54
N ARG A 421 29.35 -2.31 19.01
CA ARG A 421 28.93 -3.67 19.38
C ARG A 421 27.88 -3.64 20.49
N ARG A 422 28.05 -2.83 21.54
CA ARG A 422 27.08 -2.70 22.64
C ARG A 422 25.72 -2.20 22.15
N TYR A 423 25.71 -1.13 21.34
CA TYR A 423 24.50 -0.61 20.73
C TYR A 423 23.79 -1.67 19.86
N ARG A 424 24.54 -2.29 18.94
CA ARG A 424 24.00 -3.31 18.03
C ARG A 424 23.38 -4.48 18.78
N LEU A 425 24.01 -4.94 19.87
CA LEU A 425 23.48 -6.03 20.68
C LEU A 425 22.19 -5.64 21.41
N ASP A 426 22.07 -4.40 21.92
CA ASP A 426 20.83 -3.92 22.55
C ASP A 426 19.64 -3.93 21.56
N VAL A 427 19.83 -3.40 20.36
CA VAL A 427 18.80 -3.41 19.30
C VAL A 427 18.46 -4.84 18.86
N LYS A 428 19.47 -5.68 18.62
CA LYS A 428 19.24 -7.08 18.23
C LYS A 428 18.53 -7.88 19.31
N ASN A 429 18.84 -7.64 20.59
CA ASN A 429 18.14 -8.29 21.70
C ASN A 429 16.66 -7.95 21.70
N ARG A 430 16.29 -6.68 21.43
CA ARG A 430 14.88 -6.29 21.24
C ARG A 430 14.25 -6.99 20.04
N LEU A 431 14.91 -6.96 18.87
CA LEU A 431 14.40 -7.61 17.65
C LEU A 431 14.23 -9.13 17.82
N ASN A 432 14.99 -9.73 18.74
CA ASN A 432 14.93 -11.14 19.04
C ASN A 432 13.75 -11.55 19.96
N VAL A 433 13.11 -10.59 20.65
CA VAL A 433 12.01 -10.87 21.59
C VAL A 433 10.83 -11.60 20.92
N PRO A 434 10.31 -11.17 19.74
CA PRO A 434 9.23 -11.89 19.05
C PRO A 434 9.60 -13.34 18.70
N TYR A 435 10.85 -13.59 18.30
CA TYR A 435 11.33 -14.95 18.03
C TYR A 435 11.30 -15.81 19.30
N GLN A 436 11.78 -15.29 20.43
CA GLN A 436 11.75 -16.01 21.72
C GLN A 436 10.31 -16.30 22.17
N GLN A 437 9.41 -15.33 22.02
CA GLN A 437 7.99 -15.51 22.36
C GLN A 437 7.32 -16.56 21.47
N LYS A 438 7.61 -16.54 20.16
CA LYS A 438 7.10 -17.54 19.21
C LYS A 438 7.59 -18.95 19.57
N GLU A 439 8.87 -19.11 19.85
CA GLU A 439 9.45 -20.38 20.29
C GLU A 439 8.81 -20.88 21.59
N GLN A 440 8.57 -20.00 22.57
CA GLN A 440 7.90 -20.37 23.81
C GLN A 440 6.44 -20.81 23.59
N LEU A 441 5.72 -20.15 22.68
CA LEU A 441 4.35 -20.53 22.31
C LEU A 441 4.31 -21.87 21.58
N GLU A 442 5.23 -22.11 20.65
CA GLU A 442 5.37 -23.39 19.96
C GLU A 442 5.73 -24.50 20.95
N PHE A 443 6.69 -24.24 21.85
CA PHE A 443 7.06 -25.15 22.92
C PHE A 443 5.86 -25.56 23.78
N LYS A 444 5.03 -24.60 24.18
CA LYS A 444 3.81 -24.86 24.95
C LYS A 444 2.84 -25.76 24.17
N LYS A 445 2.62 -25.47 22.88
CA LYS A 445 1.75 -26.28 22.00
C LYS A 445 2.27 -27.71 21.82
N TYR A 446 3.58 -27.90 21.69
CA TYR A 446 4.18 -29.24 21.58
C TYR A 446 4.08 -30.01 22.89
N LYS A 447 4.29 -29.35 24.04
CA LYS A 447 4.12 -29.95 25.36
C LYS A 447 2.70 -30.43 25.63
N GLU A 448 1.70 -29.76 25.08
CA GLU A 448 0.30 -30.16 25.19
C GLU A 448 -0.09 -31.32 24.26
N ARG A 449 0.68 -31.59 23.18
CA ARG A 449 0.31 -32.54 22.11
C ARG A 449 1.18 -33.79 22.00
N LEU A 450 2.40 -33.79 22.55
CA LEU A 450 3.39 -34.85 22.35
C LEU A 450 3.93 -35.42 23.67
N LYS A 451 4.42 -36.66 23.65
CA LYS A 451 5.20 -37.26 24.75
C LYS A 451 6.61 -36.65 24.76
N ASP A 452 7.23 -36.54 25.94
CA ASP A 452 8.46 -35.77 26.18
C ASP A 452 9.62 -35.99 25.18
N ARG A 453 9.76 -37.20 24.61
CA ARG A 453 10.82 -37.52 23.63
C ARG A 453 10.60 -36.91 22.24
N ASP A 454 9.35 -36.73 21.82
CA ASP A 454 9.04 -36.19 20.49
C ASP A 454 9.15 -34.65 20.46
N ILE A 455 9.04 -34.02 21.64
CA ILE A 455 9.18 -32.57 21.85
C ILE A 455 10.61 -32.11 21.55
N GLN A 456 11.63 -32.83 22.04
CA GLN A 456 13.04 -32.45 21.82
C GLN A 456 13.44 -32.50 20.35
N ASN A 457 12.91 -33.47 19.58
CA ASN A 457 13.19 -33.60 18.15
C ASN A 457 12.42 -32.58 17.30
N ALA A 458 11.22 -32.16 17.72
CA ALA A 458 10.45 -31.12 17.00
C ALA A 458 11.06 -29.71 17.17
N LEU A 459 11.68 -29.44 18.33
CA LEU A 459 12.29 -28.14 18.65
C LEU A 459 13.65 -27.91 17.98
N SER A 460 14.34 -28.96 17.53
CA SER A 460 15.65 -28.84 16.87
C SER A 460 15.58 -28.33 15.43
N PHE A 461 14.39 -28.07 14.88
CA PHE A 461 14.20 -27.63 13.49
C PHE A 461 14.25 -26.11 13.27
N ALA A 462 14.31 -25.30 14.33
CA ALA A 462 14.61 -23.87 14.17
C ALA A 462 16.12 -23.70 13.96
N ASP A 463 16.55 -23.55 12.71
CA ASP A 463 17.96 -23.35 12.36
C ASP A 463 18.48 -22.05 13.01
N PRO A 464 19.37 -22.13 14.03
CA PRO A 464 19.87 -20.95 14.73
C PRO A 464 20.63 -20.01 13.80
N SER A 465 21.22 -20.53 12.72
CA SER A 465 21.97 -19.73 11.75
C SER A 465 21.04 -18.84 10.93
N GLN A 466 19.93 -19.37 10.40
CA GLN A 466 18.91 -18.60 9.67
C GLN A 466 18.29 -17.50 10.54
N ARG A 467 18.08 -17.77 11.83
CA ARG A 467 17.60 -16.75 12.78
C ARG A 467 18.61 -15.61 12.94
N LEU A 468 19.89 -15.93 13.13
CA LEU A 468 20.94 -14.92 13.27
C LEU A 468 21.09 -14.08 11.99
N GLU A 469 20.96 -14.69 10.81
CA GLU A 469 20.97 -13.99 9.52
C GLU A 469 19.76 -13.06 9.38
N SER A 470 18.56 -13.51 9.76
CA SER A 470 17.35 -12.66 9.75
C SER A 470 17.51 -11.45 10.68
N LEU A 471 17.99 -11.67 11.91
CA LEU A 471 18.23 -10.60 12.87
C LEU A 471 19.31 -9.62 12.41
N ASP A 472 20.32 -10.07 11.67
CA ASP A 472 21.31 -9.18 11.08
C ASP A 472 20.71 -8.32 9.97
N ARG A 473 19.88 -8.90 9.09
CA ARG A 473 19.16 -8.18 8.05
C ARG A 473 18.22 -7.12 8.65
N GLU A 474 17.37 -7.52 9.60
CA GLU A 474 16.44 -6.61 10.28
C GLU A 474 17.17 -5.48 11.02
N TYR A 475 18.29 -5.79 11.67
CA TYR A 475 19.11 -4.76 12.31
C TYR A 475 19.61 -3.73 11.30
N ARG A 476 20.14 -4.16 10.15
CA ARG A 476 20.65 -3.25 9.11
C ARG A 476 19.54 -2.38 8.52
N GLU A 477 18.35 -2.94 8.31
CA GLU A 477 17.18 -2.18 7.85
C GLU A 477 16.78 -1.10 8.86
N VAL A 478 16.68 -1.47 10.15
CA VAL A 478 16.36 -0.54 11.23
C VAL A 478 17.42 0.55 11.38
N GLU A 479 18.70 0.19 11.34
CA GLU A 479 19.81 1.13 11.42
C GLU A 479 19.79 2.11 10.23
N ALA A 480 19.51 1.63 9.01
CA ALA A 480 19.37 2.49 7.84
C ALA A 480 18.21 3.50 8.00
N GLN A 481 17.06 3.06 8.52
CA GLN A 481 15.94 3.95 8.83
C GLN A 481 16.31 5.00 9.88
N TYR A 482 17.01 4.60 10.95
CA TYR A 482 17.44 5.54 12.00
C TYR A 482 18.44 6.56 11.49
N ASN A 483 19.37 6.16 10.62
CA ASN A 483 20.32 7.09 10.01
C ASN A 483 19.62 8.18 9.18
N GLN A 484 18.54 7.86 8.45
CA GLN A 484 17.75 8.87 7.73
C GLN A 484 17.12 9.90 8.69
N VAL A 485 16.64 9.43 9.85
CA VAL A 485 16.10 10.31 10.89
C VAL A 485 17.20 11.21 11.47
N LEU A 486 18.38 10.65 11.75
CA LEU A 486 19.53 11.40 12.28
C LEU A 486 20.06 12.45 11.30
N GLN A 487 20.14 12.11 10.00
CA GLN A 487 20.50 13.06 8.95
C GLN A 487 19.55 14.27 8.94
N ARG A 488 18.25 14.02 9.06
CA ARG A 488 17.25 15.08 9.13
C ARG A 488 17.31 15.89 10.43
N LEU A 489 17.65 15.26 11.56
CA LEU A 489 17.86 15.98 12.82
C LEU A 489 19.11 16.86 12.79
N ALA A 490 20.12 16.49 12.02
CA ALA A 490 21.35 17.26 11.85
C ALA A 490 21.20 18.43 10.86
N SER A 491 20.16 18.42 10.02
CA SER A 491 19.84 19.52 9.09
C SER A 491 18.93 20.60 9.68
N LEU A 492 18.50 20.44 10.94
CA LEU A 492 17.84 21.49 11.73
C LEU A 492 18.88 22.43 12.32
#